data_AF-A0A5N7ZF15-F1
#
_entry.id   AF-A0A5N7ZF15-F1
#
_cell.length_a   1.000
_cell.length_b   1.000
_cell.length_c   1.000
_cell.angle_alpha   90.00
_cell.angle_beta   90.00
_cell.angle_gamma   90.00
#
_symmetry.space_group_name_H-M   'P 1'
#
loop_
_entity.id
_entity.type
_entity.pdbx_description
1 polymer ?
#
loop_
_entity_poly.entity_id
_entity_poly.type
_entity_poly.pdbx_seq_one_letter_code
_entity_poly.pdbx_strand_id
1 'polypeptide(L)'
;METKKLLLNRFELTQCVIALNQKNRKVKVFLPAIYRCRLMIVFFFMLTSVLSWGQAKVLWTNPLNANNISSANPYTTGETKSAYLTVSGIGKGAGLNTMTTNNAYRASGFSTSNSLTVSNNDYFYFELTPIAGYKLNLTNFIYTGARQTGSNGGPTSYSFRSSINNNYGTGIGSPNANG
;
A
#
# COMPACT_ATOMS: atom_id res chain seq x y z
N MET A 1 -28.18 -55.14 10.86
CA MET A 1 -27.06 -56.06 10.58
C MET A 1 -26.28 -55.46 9.43
N GLU A 2 -24.96 -55.35 9.63
CA GLU A 2 -23.91 -54.97 8.67
C GLU A 2 -23.90 -53.58 8.01
N THR A 3 -23.00 -52.78 8.57
CA THR A 3 -22.13 -51.78 7.95
C THR A 3 -21.24 -52.38 6.85
N LYS A 4 -20.71 -51.51 5.94
CA LYS A 4 -19.29 -51.35 5.51
C LYS A 4 -19.17 -50.92 4.03
N LYS A 5 -18.15 -50.19 3.57
CA LYS A 5 -17.04 -49.40 4.15
C LYS A 5 -16.31 -48.74 2.96
N LEU A 6 -15.65 -47.62 3.24
CA LEU A 6 -14.76 -46.85 2.37
C LEU A 6 -13.84 -47.70 1.47
N LEU A 7 -13.74 -47.33 0.20
CA LEU A 7 -12.62 -47.70 -0.68
C LEU A 7 -11.44 -46.77 -0.40
N LEU A 8 -10.40 -47.36 0.19
CA LEU A 8 -9.16 -46.72 0.58
C LEU A 8 -8.22 -46.61 -0.62
N ASN A 9 -7.77 -45.39 -0.90
CA ASN A 9 -6.51 -45.09 -1.58
C ASN A 9 -5.36 -45.84 -0.90
N ARG A 10 -4.66 -46.71 -1.64
CA ARG A 10 -3.21 -46.90 -1.53
C ARG A 10 -2.71 -47.81 -2.65
N PHE A 11 -1.99 -47.22 -3.59
CA PHE A 11 -1.14 -47.92 -4.54
C PHE A 11 0.05 -48.47 -3.73
N GLU A 12 -0.01 -49.77 -3.42
CA GLU A 12 1.07 -50.51 -2.75
C GLU A 12 2.29 -50.64 -3.68
N LEU A 13 3.45 -50.60 -3.03
CA LEU A 13 4.78 -50.50 -3.60
C LEU A 13 5.10 -51.65 -4.57
N THR A 14 5.50 -51.31 -5.80
CA THR A 14 6.22 -52.23 -6.67
C THR A 14 7.57 -52.57 -6.02
N GLN A 15 7.66 -53.71 -5.36
CA GLN A 15 8.96 -54.25 -4.96
C GLN A 15 9.73 -54.65 -6.22
N CYS A 16 10.82 -53.93 -6.48
CA CYS A 16 11.84 -54.33 -7.43
C CYS A 16 12.65 -55.46 -6.81
N VAL A 17 12.49 -56.69 -7.32
CA VAL A 17 13.33 -57.83 -6.95
C VAL A 17 14.73 -57.59 -7.52
N ILE A 18 15.69 -57.26 -6.66
CA ILE A 18 17.11 -57.23 -7.02
C ILE A 18 17.74 -58.52 -6.50
N ALA A 19 17.98 -59.48 -7.41
CA ALA A 19 18.88 -60.59 -7.14
C ALA A 19 20.33 -60.06 -7.15
N LEU A 20 20.97 -59.97 -5.98
CA LEU A 20 22.40 -59.65 -5.89
C LEU A 20 23.21 -60.94 -5.80
N ASN A 21 23.88 -61.30 -6.91
CA ASN A 21 25.04 -62.17 -6.87
C ASN A 21 26.22 -61.37 -6.26
N GLN A 22 26.55 -61.71 -5.02
CA GLN A 22 27.58 -61.06 -4.21
C GLN A 22 28.98 -61.43 -4.73
N LYS A 23 29.50 -60.69 -5.71
CA LYS A 23 30.94 -60.67 -5.99
C LYS A 23 31.42 -59.26 -6.37
N ASN A 24 31.82 -58.52 -5.35
CA ASN A 24 32.78 -57.41 -5.38
C ASN A 24 32.67 -56.43 -6.56
N ARG A 25 31.62 -55.61 -6.61
CA ARG A 25 31.68 -54.35 -7.36
C ARG A 25 31.28 -53.19 -6.46
N LYS A 26 32.19 -52.24 -6.29
CA LYS A 26 31.89 -50.92 -5.74
C LYS A 26 30.77 -50.32 -6.59
N VAL A 27 29.54 -50.35 -6.09
CA VAL A 27 28.38 -49.76 -6.75
C VAL A 27 28.53 -48.25 -6.63
N LYS A 28 29.16 -47.62 -7.62
CA LYS A 28 29.03 -46.18 -7.78
C LYS A 28 27.59 -45.93 -8.22
N VAL A 29 26.75 -45.50 -7.27
CA VAL A 29 25.37 -45.08 -7.55
C VAL A 29 25.44 -43.81 -8.38
N PHE A 30 25.48 -43.99 -9.70
CA PHE A 30 25.43 -42.90 -10.67
C PHE A 30 23.96 -42.51 -10.82
N LEU A 31 23.50 -41.56 -10.00
CA LEU A 31 22.19 -40.93 -10.19
C LEU A 31 22.10 -40.44 -11.64
N PRO A 32 21.10 -40.87 -12.43
CA PRO A 32 21.03 -40.53 -13.85
C PRO A 32 20.98 -39.01 -14.03
N ALA A 33 21.69 -38.50 -15.04
CA ALA A 33 21.85 -37.05 -15.27
C ALA A 33 20.51 -36.28 -15.35
N ILE A 34 19.43 -36.96 -15.74
CA ILE A 34 18.06 -36.46 -15.79
C ILE A 34 17.54 -36.05 -14.40
N TYR A 35 17.82 -36.82 -13.36
CA TYR A 35 17.39 -36.50 -11.99
C TYR A 35 18.19 -35.35 -11.39
N ARG A 36 19.45 -35.18 -11.83
CA ARG A 36 20.29 -34.04 -11.46
C ARG A 36 19.81 -32.74 -12.10
N CYS A 37 19.40 -32.79 -13.38
CA CYS A 37 18.80 -31.62 -14.05
C CYS A 37 17.43 -31.24 -13.46
N ARG A 38 16.57 -32.21 -13.14
CA ARG A 38 15.26 -31.93 -12.53
C ARG A 38 15.36 -31.33 -11.13
N LEU A 39 16.31 -31.79 -10.31
CA LEU A 39 16.53 -31.23 -8.98
C LEU A 39 17.04 -29.78 -9.04
N MET A 40 17.92 -29.46 -9.99
CA MET A 40 18.43 -28.09 -10.16
C MET A 40 17.36 -27.14 -10.70
N ILE A 41 16.46 -27.59 -11.59
CA ILE A 41 15.35 -26.76 -12.09
C ILE A 41 14.36 -26.41 -10.98
N VAL A 42 13.99 -27.38 -10.13
CA VAL A 42 13.09 -27.14 -8.99
C VAL A 42 13.74 -26.21 -7.95
N PHE A 43 15.03 -26.39 -7.69
CA PHE A 43 15.78 -25.51 -6.79
C PHE A 43 15.89 -24.09 -7.34
N PHE A 44 16.15 -23.94 -8.64
CA PHE A 44 16.18 -22.63 -9.30
C PHE A 44 14.80 -21.94 -9.26
N PHE A 45 13.71 -22.67 -9.50
CA PHE A 45 12.35 -22.12 -9.45
C PHE A 45 11.97 -21.66 -8.02
N MET A 46 12.36 -22.43 -6.99
CA MET A 46 12.21 -22.03 -5.58
C MET A 46 13.07 -20.80 -5.24
N LEU A 47 14.30 -20.72 -5.74
CA LEU A 47 15.19 -19.58 -5.49
C LEU A 47 14.73 -18.29 -6.21
N THR A 48 14.02 -18.41 -7.34
CA THR A 48 13.43 -17.25 -8.02
C THR A 48 12.18 -16.72 -7.32
N SER A 49 11.46 -17.55 -6.55
CA SER A 49 10.24 -17.13 -5.84
C SER A 49 10.50 -16.26 -4.61
N VAL A 50 11.71 -16.29 -4.05
CA VAL A 50 12.11 -15.42 -2.92
C VAL A 50 12.63 -14.05 -3.35
N LEU A 51 12.84 -13.83 -4.65
CA LEU A 51 13.14 -12.51 -5.20
C LEU A 51 11.83 -11.77 -5.50
N SER A 52 11.03 -11.53 -4.45
CA SER A 52 9.96 -10.53 -4.52
C SER A 52 10.61 -9.16 -4.65
N TRP A 53 10.70 -8.65 -5.88
CA TRP A 53 11.12 -7.27 -6.11
C TRP A 53 10.16 -6.38 -5.33
N GLY A 54 10.70 -5.62 -4.36
CA GLY A 54 9.91 -4.80 -3.44
C GLY A 54 9.12 -3.75 -4.20
N GLN A 55 7.89 -4.10 -4.61
CA GLN A 55 6.99 -3.14 -5.22
C GLN A 55 6.54 -2.16 -4.13
N ALA A 56 6.54 -0.87 -4.48
CA ALA A 56 6.03 0.17 -3.60
C ALA A 56 4.58 -0.15 -3.24
N LYS A 57 4.34 -0.53 -1.99
CA LYS A 57 3.00 -0.82 -1.49
C LYS A 57 2.28 0.49 -1.24
N VAL A 58 1.11 0.66 -1.85
CA VAL A 58 0.23 1.79 -1.57
C VAL A 58 -0.24 1.69 -0.11
N LEU A 59 0.11 2.71 0.69
CA LEU A 59 -0.18 2.72 2.13
C LEU A 59 -1.58 3.25 2.44
N TRP A 60 -2.05 4.23 1.67
CA TRP A 60 -3.35 4.84 1.83
C TRP A 60 -3.81 5.52 0.54
N THR A 61 -5.09 5.37 0.22
CA THR A 61 -5.78 6.12 -0.84
C THR A 61 -7.16 6.50 -0.34
N ASN A 62 -7.58 7.72 -0.64
CA ASN A 62 -8.93 8.19 -0.29
C ASN A 62 -9.58 8.84 -1.53
N PRO A 63 -10.28 8.05 -2.36
CA PRO A 63 -10.94 8.56 -3.55
C PRO A 63 -12.10 9.49 -3.18
N LEU A 64 -12.20 10.61 -3.89
CA LEU A 64 -13.27 11.59 -3.72
C LEU A 64 -14.39 11.29 -4.72
N ASN A 65 -15.12 10.17 -4.54
CA ASN A 65 -16.18 9.70 -5.46
C ASN A 65 -17.59 9.69 -4.85
N ALA A 66 -17.77 10.32 -3.68
CA ALA A 66 -19.04 10.39 -2.99
C ALA A 66 -19.82 11.68 -3.31
N ASN A 67 -21.13 11.64 -3.04
CA ASN A 67 -21.99 12.82 -3.07
C ASN A 67 -21.84 13.60 -1.76
N ASN A 68 -21.88 14.94 -1.84
CA ASN A 68 -21.80 15.83 -0.68
C ASN A 68 -20.63 15.52 0.29
N ILE A 69 -19.44 15.26 -0.25
CA ILE A 69 -18.21 14.89 0.49
C ILE A 69 -17.89 15.90 1.62
N SER A 70 -18.31 17.14 1.43
CA SER A 70 -18.03 18.29 2.28
C SER A 70 -18.55 18.20 3.72
N SER A 71 -19.56 17.36 4.00
CA SER A 71 -20.20 17.28 5.33
C SER A 71 -19.36 16.54 6.39
N ALA A 72 -18.33 15.80 5.98
CA ALA A 72 -17.43 15.11 6.88
C ALA A 72 -16.11 15.90 7.02
N ASN A 73 -15.62 16.06 8.25
CA ASN A 73 -14.29 16.59 8.53
C ASN A 73 -13.70 15.89 9.76
N PRO A 74 -12.80 14.90 9.61
CA PRO A 74 -12.19 14.43 8.35
C PRO A 74 -13.11 13.58 7.46
N TYR A 75 -12.82 13.54 6.15
CA TYR A 75 -13.45 12.65 5.19
C TYR A 75 -12.71 11.30 5.10
N THR A 76 -13.41 10.19 5.34
CA THR A 76 -12.87 8.81 5.37
C THR A 76 -13.64 7.83 4.48
N THR A 77 -14.68 8.29 3.77
CA THR A 77 -15.55 7.38 3.00
C THR A 77 -14.82 6.82 1.78
N GLY A 78 -14.85 5.50 1.61
CA GLY A 78 -14.24 4.83 0.46
C GLY A 78 -12.72 4.71 0.53
N GLU A 79 -12.09 5.08 1.65
CA GLU A 79 -10.65 4.96 1.78
C GLU A 79 -10.17 3.50 1.81
N THR A 80 -8.96 3.26 1.30
CA THR A 80 -8.23 2.00 1.44
C THR A 80 -6.92 2.31 2.15
N LYS A 81 -6.60 1.57 3.22
CA LYS A 81 -5.37 1.77 4.01
C LYS A 81 -4.71 0.45 4.39
N SER A 82 -3.40 0.50 4.59
CA SER A 82 -2.60 -0.62 5.11
C SER A 82 -3.06 -1.00 6.52
N ALA A 83 -3.11 -2.30 6.82
CA ALA A 83 -3.45 -2.81 8.15
C ALA A 83 -2.45 -2.39 9.25
N TYR A 84 -1.27 -1.89 8.88
CA TYR A 84 -0.22 -1.45 9.81
C TYR A 84 -0.21 0.07 10.05
N LEU A 85 -1.25 0.76 9.60
CA LEU A 85 -1.34 2.22 9.60
C LEU A 85 -2.75 2.67 10.01
N THR A 86 -2.84 3.55 10.99
CA THR A 86 -4.06 4.33 11.21
C THR A 86 -3.96 5.65 10.46
N VAL A 87 -5.10 6.09 9.91
CA VAL A 87 -5.21 7.32 9.14
C VAL A 87 -6.42 8.08 9.62
N SER A 88 -6.29 9.40 9.82
CA SER A 88 -7.40 10.25 10.28
C SER A 88 -8.43 10.54 9.18
N GLY A 89 -8.04 10.43 7.91
CA GLY A 89 -8.83 10.87 6.75
C GLY A 89 -8.36 12.23 6.25
N ILE A 90 -9.04 12.77 5.24
CA ILE A 90 -8.73 14.11 4.68
C ILE A 90 -9.51 15.16 5.48
N GLY A 91 -8.80 15.94 6.29
CA GLY A 91 -9.33 17.03 7.10
C GLY A 91 -9.11 18.43 6.50
N LYS A 92 -9.82 19.41 7.04
CA LYS A 92 -9.66 20.85 6.81
C LYS A 92 -9.51 21.55 8.15
N GLY A 93 -8.60 22.51 8.21
CA GLY A 93 -8.45 23.38 9.37
C GLY A 93 -9.67 24.29 9.58
N ALA A 94 -9.84 24.73 10.82
CA ALA A 94 -11.02 25.49 11.26
C ALA A 94 -11.14 26.90 10.66
N GLY A 95 -10.09 27.41 10.01
CA GLY A 95 -10.12 28.70 9.32
C GLY A 95 -10.88 28.66 7.99
N LEU A 96 -11.14 27.47 7.45
CA LEU A 96 -11.74 27.30 6.14
C LEU A 96 -13.24 27.05 6.21
N ASN A 97 -13.96 27.67 5.28
CA ASN A 97 -15.37 27.40 5.04
C ASN A 97 -15.55 26.14 4.20
N THR A 98 -16.50 25.32 4.59
CA THR A 98 -16.85 24.10 3.87
C THR A 98 -17.70 24.45 2.64
N MET A 99 -17.35 23.89 1.47
CA MET A 99 -18.14 24.03 0.25
C MET A 99 -18.74 22.69 -0.17
N THR A 100 -20.07 22.64 -0.28
CA THR A 100 -20.77 21.43 -0.70
C THR A 100 -20.65 21.18 -2.18
N THR A 101 -20.10 20.01 -2.50
CA THR A 101 -19.85 19.57 -3.86
C THR A 101 -19.83 18.04 -3.89
N ASN A 102 -20.16 17.49 -5.05
CA ASN A 102 -19.93 16.07 -5.34
C ASN A 102 -18.48 15.89 -5.80
N ASN A 103 -17.93 14.71 -5.52
CA ASN A 103 -16.64 14.24 -6.05
C ASN A 103 -15.43 15.16 -5.79
N ALA A 104 -15.51 16.07 -4.80
CA ALA A 104 -14.41 16.92 -4.43
C ALA A 104 -14.49 17.33 -2.95
N TYR A 105 -13.35 17.50 -2.31
CA TYR A 105 -13.26 17.98 -0.94
C TYR A 105 -12.84 19.45 -0.95
N ARG A 106 -13.82 20.33 -1.17
CA ARG A 106 -13.59 21.76 -1.40
C ARG A 106 -13.69 22.58 -0.12
N ALA A 107 -13.00 23.71 -0.16
CA ALA A 107 -12.98 24.72 0.88
C ALA A 107 -12.87 26.13 0.29
N SER A 108 -13.32 27.13 1.03
CA SER A 108 -13.15 28.56 0.71
C SER A 108 -12.76 29.34 1.96
N GLY A 109 -12.58 30.67 1.83
CA GLY A 109 -12.21 31.52 2.97
C GLY A 109 -10.72 31.54 3.28
N PHE A 110 -9.86 31.12 2.34
CA PHE A 110 -8.42 31.23 2.50
C PHE A 110 -8.01 32.68 2.74
N SER A 111 -7.21 32.90 3.79
CA SER A 111 -6.64 34.20 4.11
C SER A 111 -5.85 34.76 2.91
N THR A 112 -6.02 36.05 2.65
CA THR A 112 -5.32 36.76 1.56
C THR A 112 -3.93 37.26 1.97
N SER A 113 -3.54 37.06 3.22
CA SER A 113 -2.18 37.32 3.69
C SER A 113 -1.21 36.40 2.94
N ASN A 114 -0.25 36.98 2.22
CA ASN A 114 0.84 36.26 1.54
C ASN A 114 1.77 35.48 2.50
N SER A 115 1.54 35.55 3.81
CA SER A 115 2.23 34.72 4.80
C SER A 115 1.39 33.48 5.08
N LEU A 116 1.91 32.32 4.69
CA LEU A 116 1.36 31.00 5.02
C LEU A 116 1.57 30.75 6.52
N THR A 117 0.70 31.29 7.37
CA THR A 117 0.74 31.04 8.80
C THR A 117 -0.26 29.94 9.15
N VAL A 118 0.25 28.81 9.65
CA VAL A 118 -0.58 27.72 10.22
C VAL A 118 -1.56 28.27 11.29
N SER A 119 -1.25 29.42 11.90
CA SER A 119 -2.09 30.15 12.84
C SER A 119 -3.50 30.44 12.32
N ASN A 120 -3.67 30.65 11.02
CA ASN A 120 -4.98 30.96 10.44
C ASN A 120 -5.83 29.71 10.22
N ASN A 121 -5.24 28.51 10.38
CA ASN A 121 -5.88 27.23 10.14
C ASN A 121 -6.38 27.01 8.71
N ASP A 122 -5.72 27.65 7.74
CA ASP A 122 -6.06 27.57 6.31
C ASP A 122 -5.30 26.45 5.60
N TYR A 123 -5.61 25.20 5.97
CA TYR A 123 -4.95 24.03 5.39
C TYR A 123 -5.88 22.82 5.27
N PHE A 124 -5.53 21.94 4.35
CA PHE A 124 -5.98 20.55 4.38
C PHE A 124 -4.94 19.71 5.10
N TYR A 125 -5.37 18.69 5.83
CA TYR A 125 -4.47 17.82 6.58
C TYR A 125 -4.93 16.37 6.55
N PHE A 126 -4.00 15.48 6.87
CA PHE A 126 -4.26 14.09 7.23
C PHE A 126 -3.15 13.65 8.17
N GLU A 127 -3.45 12.70 9.04
CA GLU A 127 -2.49 12.16 10.00
C GLU A 127 -2.27 10.69 9.70
N LEU A 128 -1.00 10.29 9.63
CA LEU A 128 -0.57 8.92 9.36
C LEU A 128 0.17 8.41 10.59
N THR A 129 -0.42 7.45 11.29
CA THR A 129 0.14 6.92 12.54
C THR A 129 0.42 5.43 12.39
N PRO A 130 1.70 5.03 12.25
CA PRO A 130 2.06 3.62 12.23
C PRO A 130 1.60 2.93 13.52
N ILE A 131 1.15 1.68 13.40
CA ILE A 131 0.91 0.85 14.58
C ILE A 131 2.24 0.61 15.30
N ALA A 132 2.21 0.45 16.63
CA ALA A 132 3.39 0.18 17.44
C ALA A 132 4.25 -0.95 16.84
N GLY A 133 5.56 -0.71 16.78
CA GLY A 133 6.54 -1.64 16.17
C GLY A 133 6.77 -1.43 14.67
N TYR A 134 6.02 -0.55 14.01
CA TYR A 134 6.22 -0.22 12.59
C TYR A 134 6.77 1.20 12.41
N LYS A 135 7.44 1.41 11.27
CA LYS A 135 7.92 2.73 10.84
C LYS A 135 7.33 3.08 9.49
N LEU A 136 7.10 4.37 9.27
CA LEU A 136 6.66 4.88 7.98
C LEU A 136 7.87 5.19 7.09
N ASN A 137 7.84 4.74 5.85
CA ASN A 137 8.77 5.16 4.81
C ASN A 137 7.96 5.55 3.58
N LEU A 138 7.93 6.84 3.27
CA LEU A 138 7.15 7.40 2.18
C LEU A 138 8.09 7.75 1.02
N THR A 139 7.78 7.24 -0.17
CA THR A 139 8.54 7.54 -1.39
C THR A 139 7.82 8.55 -2.27
N ASN A 140 6.50 8.41 -2.40
CA ASN A 140 5.67 9.23 -3.27
C ASN A 140 4.41 9.69 -2.53
N PHE A 141 3.99 10.91 -2.84
CA PHE A 141 2.67 11.44 -2.52
C PHE A 141 2.03 11.92 -3.82
N ILE A 142 0.86 11.38 -4.15
CA ILE A 142 0.12 11.70 -5.37
C ILE A 142 -1.22 12.26 -4.95
N TYR A 143 -1.61 13.40 -5.52
CA TYR A 143 -2.88 14.05 -5.27
C TYR A 143 -3.45 14.61 -6.57
N THR A 144 -4.77 14.76 -6.61
CA THR A 144 -5.47 15.52 -7.65
C THR A 144 -5.98 16.81 -7.01
N GLY A 145 -5.44 17.94 -7.44
CA GLY A 145 -5.90 19.26 -7.01
C GLY A 145 -6.73 19.91 -8.11
N ALA A 146 -7.74 20.69 -7.73
CA ALA A 146 -8.45 21.58 -8.63
C ALA A 146 -8.65 22.92 -7.93
N ARG A 147 -8.41 24.00 -8.65
CA ARG A 147 -8.49 25.37 -8.12
C ARG A 147 -9.50 26.17 -8.94
N GLN A 148 -10.39 26.88 -8.25
CA GLN A 148 -11.25 27.86 -8.93
C GLN A 148 -10.41 29.06 -9.39
N THR A 149 -10.64 29.53 -10.62
CA THR A 149 -9.95 30.68 -11.22
C THR A 149 -10.83 31.95 -11.16
N GLY A 150 -10.24 33.11 -11.45
CA GLY A 150 -10.94 34.41 -11.44
C GLY A 150 -10.92 35.13 -10.09
N SER A 151 -11.76 36.17 -9.95
CA SER A 151 -11.79 37.07 -8.78
C SER A 151 -12.22 36.39 -7.48
N ASN A 152 -12.90 35.25 -7.57
CA ASN A 152 -13.27 34.38 -6.44
C ASN A 152 -12.42 33.09 -6.42
N GLY A 153 -11.22 33.15 -7.01
CA GLY A 153 -10.34 32.00 -7.14
C GLY A 153 -9.66 31.60 -5.84
N GLY A 154 -9.18 30.36 -5.78
CA GLY A 154 -8.42 29.84 -4.64
C GLY A 154 -6.98 30.37 -4.58
N PRO A 155 -6.19 29.96 -3.58
CA PRO A 155 -4.77 30.29 -3.49
C PRO A 155 -3.98 29.91 -4.75
N THR A 156 -3.15 30.81 -5.26
CA THR A 156 -2.25 30.55 -6.41
C THR A 156 -0.88 30.00 -6.00
N SER A 157 -0.60 30.00 -4.71
CA SER A 157 0.61 29.45 -4.11
C SER A 157 0.24 28.69 -2.84
N TYR A 158 0.82 27.50 -2.67
CA TYR A 158 0.70 26.68 -1.48
C TYR A 158 1.92 25.77 -1.36
N SER A 159 2.08 25.12 -0.21
CA SER A 159 3.18 24.19 0.04
C SER A 159 2.67 22.97 0.76
N PHE A 160 3.10 21.77 0.36
CA PHE A 160 2.95 20.59 1.22
C PHE A 160 3.97 20.63 2.33
N ARG A 161 3.57 20.24 3.54
CA ARG A 161 4.43 20.21 4.72
C ARG A 161 4.07 18.98 5.55
N SER A 162 5.04 18.44 6.27
CA SER A 162 4.83 17.37 7.24
C SER A 162 5.62 17.65 8.49
N SER A 163 5.14 17.21 9.63
CA SER A 163 5.84 17.35 10.90
C SER A 163 5.45 16.24 11.86
N ILE A 164 6.41 15.77 12.65
CA ILE A 164 6.17 14.84 13.77
C ILE A 164 5.82 15.62 15.05
N ASN A 165 6.31 16.87 15.17
CA ASN A 165 6.20 17.71 16.37
C ASN A 165 5.44 19.01 16.12
N ASN A 166 4.48 19.00 15.19
CA ASN A 166 3.68 20.17 14.82
C ASN A 166 4.48 21.43 14.37
N ASN A 167 5.73 21.27 13.95
CA ASN A 167 6.57 22.31 13.35
C ASN A 167 6.67 22.14 11.83
N TYR A 168 5.90 22.93 11.08
CA TYR A 168 5.84 22.88 9.63
C TYR A 168 6.78 23.90 8.98
N GLY A 169 8.05 23.95 9.38
CA GLY A 169 9.00 24.96 8.88
C GLY A 169 9.38 24.80 7.40
N THR A 170 9.43 23.56 6.89
CA THR A 170 9.97 23.25 5.56
C THR A 170 8.90 22.69 4.62
N GLY A 171 8.89 23.18 3.38
CA GLY A 171 8.05 22.66 2.30
C GLY A 171 8.57 21.34 1.73
N ILE A 172 7.66 20.53 1.20
CA ILE A 172 7.93 19.24 0.59
C ILE A 172 7.49 19.31 -0.88
N GLY A 173 8.42 18.99 -1.77
CA GLY A 173 8.20 19.02 -3.21
C GLY A 173 7.91 20.42 -3.76
N SER A 174 7.34 20.45 -4.96
CA SER A 174 6.94 21.68 -5.66
C SER A 174 5.51 21.51 -6.17
N PRO A 175 4.49 21.85 -5.36
CA PRO A 175 3.10 21.74 -5.78
C PRO A 175 2.77 22.69 -6.94
N ASN A 176 1.87 22.25 -7.82
CA ASN A 176 1.37 23.07 -8.93
C ASN A 176 -0.04 23.59 -8.63
N ALA A 177 -0.25 24.91 -8.69
CA ALA A 177 -1.55 25.54 -8.46
C ALA A 177 -2.47 25.64 -9.69
N ASN A 178 -2.02 25.12 -10.84
CA ASN A 178 -2.75 25.14 -12.10
C ASN A 178 -3.62 23.89 -12.33
N GLY A 179 -4.02 23.20 -11.25
CA GLY A 179 -4.71 21.90 -11.30
C GLY A 179 -5.82 21.82 -12.32
#